data_AF-A0A150KVL6-F1
#
_entry.id   AF-A0A150KVL6-F1
#
_cell.length_a   1.000
_cell.length_b   1.000
_cell.length_c   1.000
_cell.angle_alpha   90.00
_cell.angle_beta   90.00
_cell.angle_gamma   90.00
#
_symmetry.space_group_name_H-M   'P 1'
#
loop_
_entity.id
_entity.type
_entity.pdbx_description
1 polymer ?
#
loop_
_entity_poly.entity_id
_entity_poly.type
_entity_poly.pdbx_seq_one_letter_code
_entity_poly.pdbx_strand_id
1 'polypeptide(L)'
;MSSFSIEQSAEQIYHPKIKEYFKEVLQSYINGSYRSAVVMLYSVVVCDLIYKLKDLKELYDDETAKGILEKVEKAQRANPNSGDWEKVLIEEVKEKTLLLEPADKISIDALRQHRHLSAHPVLTQEDLLSTPNKETVRALMRNMLEGLLTKNPVMSRKVFDTILQDLAQHKKFFPNDSSLEEYIESRYLKNTNEQMRNLIFKNLWGIVFNCTSEDCNSNREINFRTLKILFKKYKASLLKYISENPIPFNKFKEGSESILKRLTEFIGSNPEVYKFFDDPTKTKLKAQIEQEWSLKVRSPFLRESMEQHFDYLIKEMHWTEYGYSEEKFYESYILLDKNERDLLFSWASENDCLDKYYHLLIQQFIHSSNYDTADHTFRLFIEPNLKHFNREHFLSLYDGINRNRQCHGRRDAKYDNTQIKKYSDSVLGSDFDYKGKFPNVTFQ
;
A
#
# COMPACT_ATOMS: atom_id res chain seq x y z
N MET A 1 -14.72 13.75 -24.74
CA MET A 1 -14.73 12.28 -24.59
C MET A 1 -13.86 11.71 -25.69
N SER A 2 -12.74 11.07 -25.34
CA SER A 2 -11.89 10.40 -26.34
C SER A 2 -12.64 9.17 -26.86
N SER A 3 -12.80 9.02 -28.18
CA SER A 3 -13.38 7.82 -28.78
C SER A 3 -12.42 6.64 -28.58
N PHE A 4 -12.93 5.51 -28.06
CA PHE A 4 -12.12 4.29 -27.88
C PHE A 4 -11.40 3.89 -29.18
N SER A 5 -10.07 3.73 -29.10
CA SER A 5 -9.22 3.25 -30.21
C SER A 5 -8.89 1.77 -30.01
N ILE A 6 -9.35 0.96 -30.96
CA ILE A 6 -9.06 -0.47 -31.01
C ILE A 6 -7.56 -0.70 -31.20
N GLU A 7 -6.90 0.15 -31.99
CA GLU A 7 -5.48 0.07 -32.32
C GLU A 7 -4.62 0.29 -31.07
N GLN A 8 -4.94 1.31 -30.26
CA GLN A 8 -4.23 1.56 -29.00
C GLN A 8 -4.46 0.45 -27.98
N SER A 9 -5.69 -0.05 -27.85
CA SER A 9 -5.99 -1.16 -26.93
C SER A 9 -5.39 -2.49 -27.39
N ALA A 10 -5.27 -2.72 -28.70
CA ALA A 10 -4.59 -3.91 -29.24
C ALA A 10 -3.11 -3.94 -28.86
N GLU A 11 -2.47 -2.78 -28.70
CA GLU A 11 -1.09 -2.70 -28.24
C GLU A 11 -0.90 -3.17 -26.79
N GLN A 12 -1.97 -3.14 -25.99
CA GLN A 12 -2.01 -3.53 -24.58
C GLN A 12 -2.40 -5.00 -24.35
N ILE A 13 -2.59 -5.79 -25.41
CA ILE A 13 -2.87 -7.22 -25.28
C ILE A 13 -1.75 -7.91 -24.50
N TYR A 14 -2.14 -8.67 -23.49
CA TYR A 14 -1.22 -9.26 -22.51
C TYR A 14 -0.21 -10.22 -23.15
N HIS A 15 -0.69 -11.18 -23.96
CA HIS A 15 0.16 -12.24 -24.50
C HIS A 15 0.67 -11.88 -25.91
N PRO A 16 2.00 -11.89 -26.17
CA PRO A 16 2.57 -11.46 -27.46
C PRO A 16 2.00 -12.19 -28.68
N LYS A 17 1.79 -13.51 -28.60
CA LYS A 17 1.18 -14.28 -29.72
C LYS A 17 -0.28 -13.91 -29.97
N ILE A 18 -1.03 -13.57 -28.91
CA ILE A 18 -2.42 -13.14 -29.06
C ILE A 18 -2.47 -11.77 -29.72
N LYS A 19 -1.51 -10.90 -29.43
CA LYS A 19 -1.34 -9.63 -30.12
C LYS A 19 -1.05 -9.81 -31.62
N GLU A 20 -0.24 -10.80 -31.99
CA GLU A 20 -0.03 -11.17 -33.39
C GLU A 20 -1.31 -11.66 -34.07
N TYR A 21 -2.03 -12.61 -33.47
CA TYR A 21 -3.28 -13.10 -34.03
C TYR A 21 -4.37 -12.02 -34.11
N PHE A 22 -4.41 -11.10 -33.14
CA PHE A 22 -5.35 -9.97 -33.17
C PHE A 22 -5.04 -8.98 -34.32
N LYS A 23 -3.79 -8.87 -34.78
CA LYS A 23 -3.47 -8.06 -35.96
C LYS A 23 -4.19 -8.59 -37.22
N GLU A 24 -4.36 -9.90 -37.35
CA GLU A 24 -5.12 -10.49 -38.46
C GLU A 24 -6.62 -10.15 -38.37
N VAL A 25 -7.17 -10.11 -37.15
CA VAL A 25 -8.54 -9.64 -36.90
C VAL A 25 -8.69 -8.18 -37.33
N LEU A 26 -7.75 -7.33 -36.92
CA LEU A 26 -7.76 -5.91 -37.22
C LEU A 26 -7.62 -5.65 -38.73
N GLN A 27 -6.73 -6.36 -39.41
CA GLN A 27 -6.57 -6.29 -40.87
C GLN A 27 -7.86 -6.72 -41.59
N SER A 28 -8.47 -7.83 -41.17
CA SER A 28 -9.73 -8.30 -41.73
C SER A 28 -10.86 -7.27 -41.55
N TYR A 29 -10.92 -6.62 -40.39
CA TYR A 29 -11.88 -5.56 -40.10
C TYR A 29 -11.66 -4.31 -40.98
N ILE A 30 -10.42 -3.85 -41.09
CA ILE A 30 -10.06 -2.67 -41.90
C ILE A 30 -10.38 -2.91 -43.38
N ASN A 31 -10.13 -4.13 -43.88
CA ASN A 31 -10.38 -4.51 -45.27
C ASN A 31 -11.87 -4.83 -45.57
N GLY A 32 -12.79 -4.61 -44.62
CA GLY A 32 -14.21 -4.88 -44.80
C GLY A 32 -14.59 -6.38 -44.80
N SER A 33 -13.66 -7.27 -44.46
CA SER A 33 -13.87 -8.71 -44.36
C SER A 33 -14.48 -9.10 -43.00
N TYR A 34 -15.68 -8.59 -42.72
CA TYR A 34 -16.31 -8.67 -41.39
C TYR A 34 -16.59 -10.11 -40.90
N ARG A 35 -16.99 -11.01 -41.80
CA ARG A 35 -17.15 -12.44 -41.46
C ARG A 35 -15.85 -13.06 -40.98
N SER A 36 -14.77 -12.85 -41.73
CA SER A 36 -13.43 -13.36 -41.37
C SER A 36 -12.93 -12.76 -40.07
N ALA A 37 -13.15 -11.46 -39.86
CA ALA A 37 -12.79 -10.78 -38.61
C ALA A 37 -13.48 -11.40 -37.39
N VAL A 38 -14.78 -11.68 -37.47
CA VAL A 38 -15.54 -12.32 -36.37
C VAL A 38 -15.08 -13.75 -36.11
N VAL A 39 -14.88 -14.54 -37.16
CA VAL A 39 -14.41 -15.93 -37.02
C VAL A 39 -13.03 -15.96 -36.37
N MET A 40 -12.12 -15.10 -36.82
CA MET A 40 -10.77 -15.01 -36.27
C MET A 40 -10.78 -14.49 -34.82
N LEU A 41 -11.56 -13.45 -34.52
CA LEU A 41 -11.66 -12.87 -33.18
C LEU A 41 -12.06 -13.93 -32.14
N TYR A 42 -13.01 -14.79 -32.47
CA TYR A 42 -13.41 -15.88 -31.57
C TYR A 42 -12.28 -16.87 -31.31
N SER A 43 -11.52 -17.26 -32.35
CA SER A 43 -10.34 -18.12 -32.18
C SER A 43 -9.29 -17.44 -31.29
N VAL A 44 -9.04 -16.13 -31.48
CA VAL A 44 -8.11 -15.35 -30.65
C VAL A 44 -8.52 -15.39 -29.17
N VAL A 45 -9.80 -15.20 -28.88
CA VAL A 45 -10.37 -15.27 -27.51
C VAL A 45 -10.16 -16.63 -26.87
N VAL A 46 -10.45 -17.71 -27.59
CA VAL A 46 -10.25 -19.09 -27.08
C VAL A 46 -8.77 -19.36 -26.83
N CYS A 47 -7.89 -18.98 -27.75
CA CYS A 47 -6.45 -19.14 -27.58
C CYS A 47 -5.92 -18.33 -26.39
N ASP A 48 -6.41 -17.09 -26.20
CA ASP A 48 -6.01 -16.24 -25.09
C ASP A 48 -6.40 -16.86 -23.75
N LEU A 49 -7.61 -17.38 -23.61
CA LEU A 49 -8.03 -18.12 -22.41
C LEU A 49 -7.12 -19.32 -22.12
N ILE A 50 -6.74 -20.09 -23.14
CA ILE A 50 -5.82 -21.23 -22.97
C ILE A 50 -4.44 -20.77 -22.54
N TYR A 51 -3.85 -19.75 -23.19
CA TYR A 51 -2.54 -19.25 -22.80
C TYR A 51 -2.55 -18.70 -21.37
N LYS A 52 -3.61 -18.00 -20.98
CA LYS A 52 -3.78 -17.51 -19.61
C LYS A 52 -3.86 -18.64 -18.58
N LEU A 53 -4.59 -19.70 -18.88
CA LEU A 53 -4.62 -20.89 -18.01
C LEU A 53 -3.26 -21.61 -17.96
N LYS A 54 -2.49 -21.62 -19.07
CA LYS A 54 -1.13 -22.18 -19.09
C LYS A 54 -0.17 -21.35 -18.26
N ASP A 55 -0.19 -20.02 -18.40
CA ASP A 55 0.59 -19.11 -17.56
C ASP A 55 0.25 -19.32 -16.08
N LEU A 56 -1.04 -19.45 -15.75
CA LEU A 56 -1.49 -19.79 -14.39
C LEU A 56 -0.92 -21.11 -13.88
N LYS A 57 -0.91 -22.14 -14.73
CA LYS A 57 -0.36 -23.45 -14.39
C LYS A 57 1.17 -23.41 -14.22
N GLU A 58 1.89 -22.76 -15.14
CA GLU A 58 3.35 -22.85 -15.25
C GLU A 58 4.07 -21.82 -14.37
N LEU A 59 3.56 -20.59 -14.28
CA LEU A 59 4.20 -19.50 -13.54
C LEU A 59 3.74 -19.43 -12.08
N TYR A 60 2.51 -19.88 -11.80
CA TYR A 60 1.86 -19.71 -10.49
C TYR A 60 1.41 -21.03 -9.84
N ASP A 61 1.72 -22.18 -10.43
CA ASP A 61 1.37 -23.52 -9.94
C ASP A 61 -0.12 -23.69 -9.58
N ASP A 62 -1.01 -23.04 -10.36
CA ASP A 62 -2.43 -22.99 -10.04
C ASP A 62 -3.15 -24.31 -10.34
N GLU A 63 -3.52 -25.06 -9.29
CA GLU A 63 -4.28 -26.32 -9.38
C GLU A 63 -5.67 -26.18 -10.03
N THR A 64 -6.31 -25.01 -9.91
CA THR A 64 -7.61 -24.78 -10.55
C THR A 64 -7.41 -24.64 -12.05
N ALA A 65 -6.39 -23.89 -12.49
CA ALA A 65 -6.03 -23.81 -13.90
C ALA A 65 -5.61 -25.19 -14.47
N LYS A 66 -4.85 -25.99 -13.70
CA LYS A 66 -4.53 -27.39 -14.07
C LYS A 66 -5.80 -28.21 -14.27
N GLY A 67 -6.73 -28.18 -13.30
CA GLY A 67 -7.98 -28.94 -13.37
C GLY A 67 -8.89 -28.51 -14.54
N ILE A 68 -8.93 -27.20 -14.87
CA ILE A 68 -9.67 -26.70 -16.03
C ILE A 68 -9.02 -27.21 -17.32
N LEU A 69 -7.70 -27.08 -17.47
CA LEU A 69 -6.97 -27.55 -18.65
C LEU A 69 -7.16 -29.06 -18.85
N GLU A 70 -7.07 -29.87 -17.80
CA GLU A 70 -7.30 -31.32 -17.87
C GLU A 70 -8.73 -31.67 -18.30
N LYS A 71 -9.73 -30.96 -17.75
CA LYS A 71 -11.14 -31.16 -18.12
C LYS A 71 -11.38 -30.81 -19.59
N VAL A 72 -10.80 -29.70 -20.06
CA VAL A 72 -10.88 -29.25 -21.46
C VAL A 72 -10.17 -30.25 -22.39
N GLU A 73 -8.96 -30.69 -22.05
CA GLU A 73 -8.24 -31.72 -22.81
C GLU A 73 -9.04 -33.03 -22.90
N LYS A 74 -9.66 -33.45 -21.79
CA LYS A 74 -10.52 -34.65 -21.77
C LYS A 74 -11.74 -34.48 -22.68
N ALA A 75 -12.39 -33.32 -22.67
CA ALA A 75 -13.52 -33.02 -23.55
C ALA A 75 -13.10 -33.02 -25.03
N GLN A 76 -11.94 -32.45 -25.35
CA GLN A 76 -11.39 -32.44 -26.71
C GLN A 76 -11.02 -33.84 -27.20
N ARG A 77 -10.39 -34.68 -26.35
CA ARG A 77 -10.06 -36.07 -26.70
C ARG A 77 -11.30 -36.95 -26.88
N ALA A 78 -12.37 -36.69 -26.11
CA ALA A 78 -13.61 -37.43 -26.22
C ALA A 78 -14.33 -37.14 -27.56
N ASN A 79 -14.29 -35.89 -28.04
CA ASN A 79 -14.92 -35.49 -29.30
C ASN A 79 -13.98 -34.57 -30.14
N PRO A 80 -12.95 -35.13 -30.82
CA PRO A 80 -11.92 -34.33 -31.50
C PRO A 80 -12.43 -33.40 -32.60
N ASN A 81 -13.55 -33.76 -33.23
CA ASN A 81 -14.14 -33.02 -34.34
C ASN A 81 -15.25 -32.05 -33.91
N SER A 82 -15.57 -31.96 -32.60
CA SER A 82 -16.56 -31.02 -32.08
C SER A 82 -15.90 -29.81 -31.44
N GLY A 83 -16.46 -28.62 -31.69
CA GLY A 83 -16.11 -27.39 -30.98
C GLY A 83 -16.77 -27.25 -29.60
N ASP A 84 -17.50 -28.26 -29.10
CA ASP A 84 -18.22 -28.17 -27.82
C ASP A 84 -17.31 -27.99 -26.61
N TRP A 85 -16.05 -28.42 -26.69
CA TRP A 85 -15.06 -28.19 -25.63
C TRP A 85 -14.81 -26.69 -25.38
N GLU A 86 -15.01 -25.83 -26.40
CA GLU A 86 -14.87 -24.37 -26.26
C GLU A 86 -15.90 -23.82 -25.27
N LYS A 87 -17.14 -24.36 -25.26
CA LYS A 87 -18.18 -23.98 -24.28
C LYS A 87 -17.72 -24.35 -22.87
N VAL A 88 -17.22 -25.58 -22.71
CA VAL A 88 -16.73 -26.10 -21.42
C VAL A 88 -15.61 -25.21 -20.89
N LEU A 89 -14.66 -24.80 -21.76
CA LEU A 89 -13.60 -23.86 -21.39
C LEU A 89 -14.19 -22.55 -20.84
N ILE A 90 -15.09 -21.90 -21.57
CA ILE A 90 -15.62 -20.59 -21.19
C ILE A 90 -16.45 -20.69 -19.89
N GLU A 91 -17.24 -21.75 -19.72
CA GLU A 91 -18.02 -22.01 -18.49
C GLU A 91 -17.11 -22.25 -17.28
N GLU A 92 -16.13 -23.14 -17.41
CA GLU A 92 -15.18 -23.45 -16.34
C GLU A 92 -14.34 -22.23 -15.94
N VAL A 93 -13.87 -21.46 -16.93
CA VAL A 93 -13.16 -20.21 -16.67
C VAL A 93 -14.05 -19.24 -15.90
N LYS A 94 -15.30 -19.03 -16.33
CA LYS A 94 -16.22 -18.09 -15.67
C LYS A 94 -16.59 -18.54 -14.25
N GLU A 95 -16.73 -19.84 -14.00
CA GLU A 95 -17.20 -20.34 -12.70
C GLU A 95 -16.09 -20.54 -11.69
N LYS A 96 -14.92 -20.99 -12.15
CA LYS A 96 -13.81 -21.39 -11.27
C LYS A 96 -12.68 -20.38 -11.21
N THR A 97 -12.65 -19.45 -12.16
CA THR A 97 -11.70 -18.34 -12.16
C THR A 97 -12.45 -17.02 -12.08
N LEU A 98 -11.70 -15.93 -12.01
CA LEU A 98 -12.25 -14.57 -12.05
C LEU A 98 -11.72 -13.81 -13.29
N LEU A 99 -11.28 -14.56 -14.32
CA LEU A 99 -10.83 -13.99 -15.59
C LEU A 99 -11.96 -13.30 -16.36
N LEU A 100 -13.20 -13.74 -16.15
CA LEU A 100 -14.39 -13.27 -16.85
C LEU A 100 -15.43 -12.76 -15.86
N GLU A 101 -15.87 -11.53 -16.03
CA GLU A 101 -17.06 -11.01 -15.38
C GLU A 101 -18.35 -11.51 -16.08
N PRO A 102 -19.53 -11.40 -15.44
CA PRO A 102 -20.79 -11.77 -16.08
C PRO A 102 -21.02 -11.08 -17.44
N ALA A 103 -20.63 -9.81 -17.57
CA ALA A 103 -20.73 -9.06 -18.82
C ALA A 103 -19.76 -9.57 -19.92
N ASP A 104 -18.57 -10.03 -19.52
CA ASP A 104 -17.58 -10.61 -20.44
C ASP A 104 -18.11 -11.93 -21.03
N LYS A 105 -18.71 -12.78 -20.19
CA LYS A 105 -19.36 -14.03 -20.61
C LYS A 105 -20.46 -13.78 -21.64
N ILE A 106 -21.35 -12.81 -21.39
CA ILE A 106 -22.40 -12.41 -22.34
C ILE A 106 -21.80 -11.96 -23.67
N SER A 107 -20.73 -11.16 -23.63
CA SER A 107 -20.06 -10.67 -24.83
C SER A 107 -19.38 -11.79 -25.63
N ILE A 108 -18.77 -12.76 -24.95
CA ILE A 108 -18.17 -13.96 -25.58
C ILE A 108 -19.26 -14.83 -26.21
N ASP A 109 -20.39 -15.02 -25.53
CA ASP A 109 -21.50 -15.81 -26.04
C ASP A 109 -22.13 -15.14 -27.28
N ALA A 110 -22.24 -13.80 -27.30
CA ALA A 110 -22.65 -13.05 -28.49
C ALA A 110 -21.66 -13.22 -29.66
N LEU A 111 -20.35 -13.11 -29.39
CA LEU A 111 -19.30 -13.36 -30.39
C LEU A 111 -19.41 -14.77 -30.97
N ARG A 112 -19.67 -15.77 -30.13
CA ARG A 112 -19.83 -17.17 -30.52
C ARG A 112 -21.03 -17.38 -31.46
N GLN A 113 -22.15 -16.72 -31.19
CA GLN A 113 -23.33 -16.76 -32.05
C GLN A 113 -23.03 -16.13 -33.42
N HIS A 114 -22.38 -14.97 -33.45
CA HIS A 114 -21.98 -14.35 -34.72
C HIS A 114 -20.97 -15.19 -35.51
N ARG A 115 -20.03 -15.86 -34.83
CA ARG A 115 -19.11 -16.82 -35.47
C ARG A 115 -19.87 -17.97 -36.09
N HIS A 116 -20.84 -18.54 -35.39
CA HIS A 116 -21.66 -19.64 -35.92
C HIS A 116 -22.39 -19.23 -37.21
N LEU A 117 -23.05 -18.08 -37.21
CA LEU A 117 -23.76 -17.54 -38.39
C LEU A 117 -22.83 -17.14 -39.55
N SER A 118 -21.60 -16.74 -39.24
CA SER A 118 -20.62 -16.30 -40.25
C SER A 118 -19.85 -17.46 -40.90
N ALA A 119 -19.77 -18.61 -40.23
CA ALA A 119 -18.99 -19.78 -40.66
C ALA A 119 -19.84 -20.93 -41.20
N HIS A 120 -21.11 -21.04 -40.78
CA HIS A 120 -22.01 -22.12 -41.19
C HIS A 120 -23.17 -21.61 -42.02
N PRO A 121 -23.49 -22.26 -43.15
CA PRO A 121 -24.57 -21.81 -43.99
C PRO A 121 -25.95 -21.90 -43.31
N VAL A 122 -26.76 -20.86 -43.43
CA VAL A 122 -28.15 -20.84 -42.98
C VAL A 122 -29.05 -21.12 -44.18
N LEU A 123 -29.58 -22.35 -44.27
CA LEU A 123 -30.35 -22.84 -45.42
C LEU A 123 -31.68 -22.10 -45.66
N THR A 124 -32.07 -21.18 -44.78
CA THR A 124 -33.37 -20.47 -44.80
C THR A 124 -33.29 -19.01 -45.25
N GLN A 125 -32.10 -18.49 -45.62
CA GLN A 125 -31.90 -17.11 -46.10
C GLN A 125 -31.39 -17.09 -47.55
N GLU A 126 -31.67 -16.01 -48.29
CA GLU A 126 -31.14 -15.81 -49.67
C GLU A 126 -29.60 -15.80 -49.67
N ASP A 127 -29.00 -15.16 -48.66
CA ASP A 127 -27.57 -15.29 -48.39
C ASP A 127 -27.31 -16.54 -47.55
N LEU A 128 -26.53 -17.45 -48.12
CA LEU A 128 -26.11 -18.68 -47.44
C LEU A 128 -25.37 -18.38 -46.13
N LEU A 129 -24.67 -17.25 -46.00
CA LEU A 129 -23.83 -16.93 -44.83
C LEU A 129 -24.07 -15.50 -44.35
N SER A 130 -24.38 -15.33 -43.06
CA SER A 130 -24.66 -14.02 -42.49
C SER A 130 -23.39 -13.16 -42.40
N THR A 131 -23.50 -11.89 -42.80
CA THR A 131 -22.41 -10.91 -42.69
C THR A 131 -22.76 -9.85 -41.64
N PRO A 132 -22.09 -9.85 -40.47
CA PRO A 132 -22.26 -8.80 -39.48
C PRO A 132 -21.84 -7.44 -40.06
N ASN A 133 -22.54 -6.37 -39.66
CA ASN A 133 -22.16 -5.02 -40.08
C ASN A 133 -20.90 -4.55 -39.34
N LYS A 134 -20.29 -3.48 -39.86
CA LYS A 134 -19.05 -2.88 -39.33
C LYS A 134 -19.13 -2.55 -37.84
N GLU A 135 -20.25 -1.99 -37.38
CA GLU A 135 -20.40 -1.53 -35.99
C GLU A 135 -20.54 -2.70 -35.03
N THR A 136 -21.23 -3.77 -35.44
CA THR A 136 -21.29 -5.03 -34.68
C THR A 136 -19.91 -5.63 -34.49
N VAL A 137 -19.09 -5.73 -35.55
CA VAL A 137 -17.72 -6.25 -35.43
C VAL A 137 -16.86 -5.35 -34.55
N ARG A 138 -16.99 -4.03 -34.70
CA ARG A 138 -16.27 -3.05 -33.85
C ARG A 138 -16.61 -3.22 -32.37
N ALA A 139 -17.89 -3.40 -32.03
CA ALA A 139 -18.35 -3.61 -30.66
C ALA A 139 -17.81 -4.92 -30.09
N LEU A 140 -17.85 -6.02 -30.86
CA LEU A 140 -17.28 -7.30 -30.43
C LEU A 140 -15.77 -7.20 -30.16
N MET A 141 -15.01 -6.56 -31.05
CA MET A 141 -13.57 -6.34 -30.86
C MET A 141 -13.27 -5.54 -29.59
N ARG A 142 -14.01 -4.45 -29.37
CA ARG A 142 -13.87 -3.63 -28.17
C ARG A 142 -14.15 -4.44 -26.90
N ASN A 143 -15.27 -5.15 -26.85
CA ASN A 143 -15.66 -5.93 -25.67
C ASN A 143 -14.63 -7.01 -25.36
N MET A 144 -14.03 -7.66 -26.37
CA MET A 144 -12.98 -8.66 -26.13
C MET A 144 -11.68 -8.02 -25.66
N LEU A 145 -11.30 -6.85 -26.18
CA LEU A 145 -10.12 -6.11 -25.73
C LEU A 145 -10.26 -5.63 -24.28
N GLU A 146 -11.37 -4.98 -23.94
CA GLU A 146 -11.62 -4.45 -22.58
C GLU A 146 -11.89 -5.57 -21.58
N GLY A 147 -12.68 -6.58 -21.97
CA GLY A 147 -13.17 -7.63 -21.10
C GLY A 147 -12.19 -8.77 -20.86
N LEU A 148 -11.27 -9.03 -21.79
CA LEU A 148 -10.40 -10.20 -21.72
C LEU A 148 -8.97 -9.93 -22.17
N LEU A 149 -8.74 -9.60 -23.44
CA LEU A 149 -7.42 -9.73 -24.10
C LEU A 149 -6.31 -8.85 -23.46
N THR A 150 -6.68 -7.70 -22.89
CA THR A 150 -5.72 -6.81 -22.19
C THR A 150 -5.52 -7.16 -20.71
N LYS A 151 -6.38 -8.00 -20.11
CA LYS A 151 -6.31 -8.39 -18.69
C LYS A 151 -5.24 -9.48 -18.46
N ASN A 152 -4.54 -9.44 -17.33
CA ASN A 152 -3.61 -10.50 -16.92
C ASN A 152 -4.36 -11.79 -16.53
N PRO A 153 -3.76 -12.98 -16.75
CA PRO A 153 -4.20 -14.24 -16.15
C PRO A 153 -4.38 -14.27 -14.62
N VAL A 154 -3.86 -13.30 -13.87
CA VAL A 154 -3.87 -13.30 -12.40
C VAL A 154 -5.29 -13.45 -11.85
N MET A 155 -5.73 -14.67 -11.48
CA MET A 155 -6.73 -14.96 -10.43
C MET A 155 -6.88 -16.46 -10.07
N SER A 156 -6.68 -16.75 -8.78
CA SER A 156 -7.51 -17.64 -7.96
C SER A 156 -7.32 -17.24 -6.49
N ARG A 157 -8.16 -17.71 -5.54
CA ARG A 157 -7.91 -17.51 -4.10
C ARG A 157 -6.50 -17.98 -3.69
N LYS A 158 -5.92 -18.95 -4.41
CA LYS A 158 -4.55 -19.45 -4.20
C LYS A 158 -3.46 -18.50 -4.70
N VAL A 159 -3.75 -17.55 -5.59
CA VAL A 159 -2.77 -16.52 -5.99
C VAL A 159 -2.40 -15.63 -4.82
N PHE A 160 -3.38 -15.30 -3.97
CA PHE A 160 -3.07 -14.58 -2.74
C PHE A 160 -2.12 -15.38 -1.85
N ASP A 161 -2.38 -16.68 -1.68
CA ASP A 161 -1.48 -17.58 -0.94
C ASP A 161 -0.10 -17.66 -1.59
N THR A 162 -0.04 -17.65 -2.93
CA THR A 162 1.21 -17.64 -3.71
C THR A 162 1.99 -16.35 -3.49
N ILE A 163 1.32 -15.19 -3.51
CA ILE A 163 1.93 -13.89 -3.19
C ILE A 163 2.48 -13.93 -1.76
N LEU A 164 1.72 -14.43 -0.79
CA LEU A 164 2.18 -14.53 0.60
C LEU A 164 3.38 -15.46 0.75
N GLN A 165 3.36 -16.62 0.09
CA GLN A 165 4.47 -17.57 0.12
C GLN A 165 5.71 -16.98 -0.52
N ASP A 166 5.56 -16.32 -1.67
CA ASP A 166 6.65 -15.65 -2.37
C ASP A 166 7.25 -14.52 -1.52
N LEU A 167 6.41 -13.66 -0.93
CA LEU A 167 6.84 -12.62 0.00
C LEU A 167 7.53 -13.22 1.24
N ALA A 168 7.01 -14.33 1.78
CA ALA A 168 7.59 -15.00 2.94
C ALA A 168 8.98 -15.60 2.63
N GLN A 169 9.15 -16.19 1.46
CA GLN A 169 10.43 -16.73 0.98
C GLN A 169 11.44 -15.62 0.72
N HIS A 170 10.99 -14.50 0.13
CA HIS A 170 11.88 -13.45 -0.32
C HIS A 170 12.01 -12.25 0.64
N LYS A 171 11.40 -12.28 1.83
CA LYS A 171 11.37 -11.13 2.78
C LYS A 171 12.75 -10.57 3.17
N LYS A 172 13.83 -11.35 3.07
CA LYS A 172 15.21 -10.90 3.37
C LYS A 172 15.89 -10.18 2.20
N PHE A 173 15.37 -10.28 0.97
CA PHE A 173 15.97 -9.69 -0.22
C PHE A 173 15.59 -8.22 -0.43
N PHE A 174 14.59 -7.70 0.30
CA PHE A 174 14.08 -6.35 0.11
C PHE A 174 14.59 -5.38 1.19
N PRO A 175 15.70 -4.66 0.94
CA PRO A 175 16.28 -3.75 1.93
C PRO A 175 15.41 -2.51 2.20
N ASN A 176 14.59 -2.09 1.23
CA ASN A 176 13.75 -0.89 1.33
C ASN A 176 12.41 -1.06 0.60
N ASP A 177 11.47 -0.15 0.85
CA ASP A 177 10.11 -0.22 0.29
C ASP A 177 10.08 -0.04 -1.23
N SER A 178 11.02 0.72 -1.80
CA SER A 178 11.13 0.90 -3.26
C SER A 178 11.44 -0.41 -3.98
N SER A 179 12.40 -1.20 -3.47
CA SER A 179 12.74 -2.50 -4.05
C SER A 179 11.58 -3.50 -3.97
N LEU A 180 10.79 -3.44 -2.89
CA LEU A 180 9.60 -4.25 -2.71
C LEU A 180 8.49 -3.81 -3.69
N GLU A 181 8.31 -2.50 -3.87
CA GLU A 181 7.33 -1.94 -4.80
C GLU A 181 7.60 -2.38 -6.23
N GLU A 182 8.84 -2.26 -6.72
CA GLU A 182 9.22 -2.68 -8.08
C GLU A 182 8.98 -4.19 -8.31
N TYR A 183 9.31 -5.00 -7.31
CA TYR A 183 9.13 -6.44 -7.34
C TYR A 183 7.65 -6.83 -7.42
N ILE A 184 6.82 -6.29 -6.51
CA ILE A 184 5.39 -6.60 -6.47
C ILE A 184 4.70 -6.05 -7.71
N GLU A 185 5.12 -4.88 -8.20
CA GLU A 185 4.57 -4.27 -9.40
C GLU A 185 4.77 -5.16 -10.63
N SER A 186 6.03 -5.52 -10.89
CA SER A 186 6.42 -6.28 -12.08
C SER A 186 5.81 -7.68 -12.10
N ARG A 187 5.73 -8.33 -10.94
CA ARG A 187 5.28 -9.72 -10.82
C ARG A 187 3.78 -9.88 -10.62
N TYR A 188 3.12 -8.92 -9.95
CA TYR A 188 1.74 -9.10 -9.48
C TYR A 188 0.76 -7.96 -9.77
N LEU A 189 1.18 -6.71 -10.05
CA LEU A 189 0.23 -5.58 -10.15
C LEU A 189 0.07 -4.98 -11.55
N LYS A 190 1.09 -5.03 -12.40
CA LYS A 190 1.16 -4.31 -13.69
C LYS A 190 -0.09 -4.47 -14.59
N ASN A 191 -0.79 -5.61 -14.49
CA ASN A 191 -1.97 -5.91 -15.30
C ASN A 191 -3.15 -6.45 -14.45
N THR A 192 -3.15 -6.17 -13.15
CA THR A 192 -4.17 -6.69 -12.22
C THR A 192 -5.39 -5.78 -12.20
N ASN A 193 -6.59 -6.35 -12.34
CA ASN A 193 -7.85 -5.59 -12.36
C ASN A 193 -8.21 -5.02 -10.97
N GLU A 194 -9.16 -4.07 -10.93
CA GLU A 194 -9.55 -3.37 -9.69
C GLU A 194 -10.11 -4.32 -8.62
N GLN A 195 -10.96 -5.26 -9.01
CA GLN A 195 -11.56 -6.22 -8.09
C GLN A 195 -10.49 -7.06 -7.38
N MET A 196 -9.47 -7.51 -8.11
CA MET A 196 -8.38 -8.29 -7.55
C MET A 196 -7.49 -7.44 -6.65
N ARG A 197 -7.18 -6.19 -7.04
CA ARG A 197 -6.45 -5.26 -6.15
C ARG A 197 -7.19 -5.07 -4.82
N ASN A 198 -8.50 -4.86 -4.87
CA ASN A 198 -9.36 -4.71 -3.70
C ASN A 198 -9.35 -5.99 -2.84
N LEU A 199 -9.38 -7.16 -3.47
CA LEU A 199 -9.32 -8.45 -2.78
C LEU A 199 -7.97 -8.69 -2.09
N ILE A 200 -6.85 -8.42 -2.79
CA ILE A 200 -5.49 -8.52 -2.22
C ILE A 200 -5.37 -7.59 -1.03
N PHE A 201 -5.80 -6.33 -1.16
CA PHE A 201 -5.77 -5.35 -0.08
C PHE A 201 -6.59 -5.80 1.13
N LYS A 202 -7.83 -6.28 0.92
CA LYS A 202 -8.69 -6.81 1.99
C LYS A 202 -8.05 -7.99 2.71
N ASN A 203 -7.43 -8.91 1.98
CA ASN A 203 -6.83 -10.09 2.59
C ASN A 203 -5.55 -9.74 3.36
N LEU A 204 -4.71 -8.85 2.82
CA LEU A 204 -3.54 -8.31 3.55
C LEU A 204 -3.98 -7.59 4.82
N TRP A 205 -5.04 -6.78 4.76
CA TRP A 205 -5.62 -6.15 5.95
C TRP A 205 -5.99 -7.19 7.01
N GLY A 206 -6.68 -8.26 6.61
CA GLY A 206 -7.02 -9.38 7.47
C GLY A 206 -5.79 -10.03 8.11
N ILE A 207 -4.74 -10.29 7.34
CA ILE A 207 -3.51 -10.93 7.84
C ILE A 207 -2.74 -10.02 8.80
N VAL A 208 -2.61 -8.74 8.45
CA VAL A 208 -1.82 -7.80 9.25
C VAL A 208 -2.53 -7.49 10.56
N PHE A 209 -3.85 -7.25 10.53
CA PHE A 209 -4.59 -6.69 11.67
C PHE A 209 -5.50 -7.66 12.41
N ASN A 210 -5.88 -8.80 11.82
CA ASN A 210 -6.82 -9.75 12.43
C ASN A 210 -6.21 -11.12 12.73
N CYS A 211 -5.25 -11.59 11.92
CA CYS A 211 -4.66 -12.91 12.08
C CYS A 211 -3.59 -12.94 13.17
N THR A 212 -3.60 -13.96 14.03
CA THR A 212 -2.61 -14.18 15.11
C THR A 212 -1.87 -15.51 15.00
N SER A 213 -1.96 -16.22 13.88
CA SER A 213 -1.20 -17.46 13.68
C SER A 213 0.31 -17.18 13.64
N GLU A 214 1.10 -18.22 13.89
CA GLU A 214 2.57 -18.13 13.85
C GLU A 214 3.08 -17.66 12.48
N ASP A 215 2.51 -18.19 11.40
CA ASP A 215 2.82 -17.77 10.03
C ASP A 215 2.48 -16.30 9.77
N CYS A 216 1.34 -15.83 10.29
CA CYS A 216 0.97 -14.42 10.18
C CYS A 216 1.94 -13.54 10.97
N ASN A 217 2.35 -13.96 12.18
CA ASN A 217 3.27 -13.21 13.02
C ASN A 217 4.66 -13.11 12.37
N SER A 218 5.20 -14.21 11.85
CA SER A 218 6.55 -14.28 11.26
C SER A 218 6.68 -13.49 9.95
N ASN A 219 5.58 -13.25 9.25
CA ASN A 219 5.53 -12.53 7.96
C ASN A 219 4.80 -11.18 8.05
N ARG A 220 4.39 -10.71 9.25
CA ARG A 220 3.59 -9.49 9.39
C ARG A 220 4.28 -8.25 8.83
N GLU A 221 5.60 -8.12 9.03
CA GLU A 221 6.37 -6.98 8.54
C GLU A 221 6.30 -6.82 7.02
N ILE A 222 6.62 -7.87 6.27
CA ILE A 222 6.63 -7.81 4.80
C ILE A 222 5.20 -7.59 4.25
N ASN A 223 4.20 -8.21 4.89
CA ASN A 223 2.79 -8.02 4.52
C ASN A 223 2.31 -6.61 4.82
N PHE A 224 2.76 -6.00 5.92
CA PHE A 224 2.43 -4.62 6.27
C PHE A 224 3.06 -3.61 5.30
N ARG A 225 4.34 -3.79 4.96
CA ARG A 225 5.02 -2.97 3.95
C ARG A 225 4.30 -3.05 2.60
N THR A 226 3.93 -4.26 2.18
CA THR A 226 3.13 -4.50 0.96
C THR A 226 1.77 -3.79 1.01
N LEU A 227 1.06 -3.86 2.14
CA LEU A 227 -0.21 -3.16 2.34
C LEU A 227 -0.05 -1.63 2.19
N LYS A 228 1.02 -1.05 2.77
CA LYS A 228 1.33 0.39 2.64
C LYS A 228 1.57 0.78 1.18
N ILE A 229 2.36 0.00 0.45
CA ILE A 229 2.66 0.24 -0.98
C ILE A 229 1.38 0.23 -1.81
N LEU A 230 0.53 -0.81 -1.64
CA LEU A 230 -0.74 -0.91 -2.36
C LEU A 230 -1.65 0.28 -2.07
N PHE A 231 -1.76 0.67 -0.79
CA PHE A 231 -2.59 1.79 -0.40
C PHE A 231 -2.09 3.12 -0.99
N LYS A 232 -0.79 3.38 -0.90
CA LYS A 232 -0.17 4.59 -1.46
C LYS A 232 -0.45 4.73 -2.96
N LYS A 233 -0.34 3.63 -3.70
CA LYS A 233 -0.49 3.62 -5.16
C LYS A 233 -1.94 3.73 -5.62
N TYR A 234 -2.87 3.05 -4.95
CA TYR A 234 -4.27 2.97 -5.37
C TYR A 234 -5.23 3.68 -4.41
N LYS A 235 -4.75 4.72 -3.72
CA LYS A 235 -5.43 5.42 -2.61
C LYS A 235 -6.91 5.73 -2.89
N ALA A 236 -7.22 6.39 -4.01
CA ALA A 236 -8.59 6.80 -4.31
C ALA A 236 -9.56 5.61 -4.49
N SER A 237 -9.15 4.57 -5.23
CA SER A 237 -9.96 3.37 -5.47
C SER A 237 -10.13 2.55 -4.18
N LEU A 238 -9.06 2.41 -3.38
CA LEU A 238 -9.11 1.66 -2.12
C LEU A 238 -9.92 2.38 -1.04
N LEU A 239 -9.87 3.72 -0.96
CA LEU A 239 -10.73 4.49 -0.05
C LEU A 239 -12.21 4.28 -0.38
N LYS A 240 -12.57 4.31 -1.66
CA LYS A 240 -13.94 3.99 -2.11
C LYS A 240 -14.32 2.56 -1.70
N TYR A 241 -13.44 1.59 -1.96
CA TYR A 241 -13.69 0.19 -1.60
C TYR A 241 -13.89 -0.03 -0.09
N ILE A 242 -13.09 0.64 0.76
CA ILE A 242 -13.23 0.60 2.23
C ILE A 242 -14.61 1.15 2.64
N SER A 243 -15.03 2.25 2.04
CA SER A 243 -16.33 2.87 2.33
C SER A 243 -17.52 1.99 1.95
N GLU A 244 -17.41 1.26 0.83
CA GLU A 244 -18.46 0.35 0.33
C GLU A 244 -18.48 -0.99 1.08
N ASN A 245 -17.38 -1.37 1.74
CA ASN A 245 -17.23 -2.66 2.41
C ASN A 245 -16.71 -2.50 3.85
N PRO A 246 -17.45 -1.88 4.78
CA PRO A 246 -16.92 -1.52 6.10
C PRO A 246 -16.61 -2.71 7.02
N ILE A 247 -17.30 -3.84 6.87
CA ILE A 247 -17.25 -4.99 7.81
C ILE A 247 -15.83 -5.56 8.02
N PRO A 248 -15.01 -5.82 6.98
CA PRO A 248 -13.67 -6.38 7.16
C PRO A 248 -12.66 -5.39 7.75
N PHE A 249 -12.89 -4.09 7.56
CA PHE A 249 -11.97 -3.03 7.99
C PHE A 249 -12.24 -2.54 9.41
N ASN A 250 -13.47 -2.74 9.92
CA ASN A 250 -13.87 -2.49 11.32
C ASN A 250 -13.55 -3.65 12.26
N LYS A 251 -12.54 -4.45 11.92
CA LYS A 251 -12.07 -5.57 12.73
C LYS A 251 -10.57 -5.50 12.86
N PHE A 252 -10.09 -5.57 14.09
CA PHE A 252 -8.69 -5.76 14.44
C PHE A 252 -8.60 -6.62 15.71
N LYS A 253 -7.46 -7.29 15.90
CA LYS A 253 -7.20 -8.08 17.10
C LYS A 253 -6.78 -7.17 18.25
N GLU A 254 -7.55 -7.22 19.34
CA GLU A 254 -7.26 -6.53 20.60
C GLU A 254 -6.12 -7.22 21.37
N GLY A 255 -5.34 -6.45 22.15
CA GLY A 255 -4.32 -6.96 23.07
C GLY A 255 -2.99 -7.42 22.44
N SER A 256 -2.77 -7.20 21.14
CA SER A 256 -1.46 -7.44 20.50
C SER A 256 -0.77 -6.12 20.15
N GLU A 257 0.22 -5.74 20.95
CA GLU A 257 1.01 -4.50 20.76
C GLU A 257 1.56 -4.38 19.34
N SER A 258 2.10 -5.47 18.77
CA SER A 258 2.64 -5.46 17.39
C SER A 258 1.58 -5.11 16.33
N ILE A 259 0.35 -5.62 16.50
CA ILE A 259 -0.76 -5.33 15.59
C ILE A 259 -1.22 -3.88 15.77
N LEU A 260 -1.39 -3.44 17.02
CA LEU A 260 -1.84 -2.10 17.35
C LEU A 260 -0.85 -1.02 16.89
N LYS A 261 0.47 -1.24 17.05
CA LYS A 261 1.51 -0.34 16.52
C LYS A 261 1.41 -0.16 15.01
N ARG A 262 1.22 -1.25 14.26
CA ARG A 262 1.09 -1.20 12.79
C ARG A 262 -0.21 -0.56 12.35
N LEU A 263 -1.30 -0.84 13.07
CA LEU A 263 -2.61 -0.26 12.77
C LEU A 263 -2.60 1.26 12.99
N THR A 264 -2.07 1.69 14.13
CA THR A 264 -1.92 3.12 14.45
C THR A 264 -0.97 3.81 13.47
N GLU A 265 0.17 3.22 13.13
CA GLU A 265 1.08 3.76 12.09
C GLU A 265 0.40 3.91 10.72
N PHE A 266 -0.36 2.89 10.30
CA PHE A 266 -1.07 2.91 9.01
C PHE A 266 -2.11 4.03 8.95
N ILE A 267 -2.92 4.16 10.00
CA ILE A 267 -3.96 5.18 10.10
C ILE A 267 -3.32 6.55 10.32
N GLY A 268 -2.23 6.65 11.08
CA GLY A 268 -1.48 7.89 11.28
C GLY A 268 -0.94 8.47 9.98
N SER A 269 -0.46 7.61 9.09
CA SER A 269 -0.01 8.00 7.75
C SER A 269 -1.18 8.23 6.78
N ASN A 270 -2.38 7.72 7.08
CA ASN A 270 -3.56 7.83 6.23
C ASN A 270 -4.83 8.15 7.07
N PRO A 271 -4.94 9.37 7.62
CA PRO A 271 -6.01 9.72 8.56
C PRO A 271 -7.42 9.60 7.98
N GLU A 272 -7.56 9.61 6.65
CA GLU A 272 -8.86 9.42 5.97
C GLU A 272 -9.47 8.06 6.26
N VAL A 273 -8.65 7.03 6.50
CA VAL A 273 -9.11 5.67 6.82
C VAL A 273 -9.88 5.65 8.14
N TYR A 274 -9.47 6.46 9.12
CA TYR A 274 -10.12 6.54 10.42
C TYR A 274 -11.59 6.96 10.35
N LYS A 275 -11.96 7.75 9.32
CA LYS A 275 -13.33 8.24 9.14
C LYS A 275 -14.32 7.11 8.87
N PHE A 276 -13.87 6.03 8.23
CA PHE A 276 -14.69 4.86 7.90
C PHE A 276 -14.84 3.86 9.05
N PHE A 277 -14.18 4.08 10.18
CA PHE A 277 -14.37 3.24 11.36
C PHE A 277 -15.72 3.58 12.02
N ASP A 278 -16.45 2.55 12.47
CA ASP A 278 -17.66 2.72 13.26
C ASP A 278 -17.33 3.21 14.68
N ASP A 279 -18.31 3.81 15.35
CA ASP A 279 -18.11 4.41 16.67
C ASP A 279 -17.65 3.40 17.74
N PRO A 280 -18.14 2.15 17.76
CA PRO A 280 -17.60 1.11 18.63
C PRO A 280 -16.11 0.84 18.40
N THR A 281 -15.68 0.70 17.14
CA THR A 281 -14.29 0.43 16.77
C THR A 281 -13.39 1.62 17.11
N LYS A 282 -13.86 2.85 16.86
CA LYS A 282 -13.17 4.08 17.27
C LYS A 282 -12.97 4.14 18.79
N THR A 283 -14.01 3.83 19.55
CA THR A 283 -13.97 3.85 21.03
C THR A 283 -12.97 2.83 21.55
N LYS A 284 -13.00 1.59 21.02
CA LYS A 284 -12.05 0.53 21.37
C LYS A 284 -10.61 0.92 21.06
N LEU A 285 -10.35 1.44 19.86
CA LEU A 285 -9.00 1.82 19.45
C LEU A 285 -8.46 2.95 20.34
N LYS A 286 -9.27 3.97 20.63
CA LYS A 286 -8.88 5.06 21.56
C LYS A 286 -8.53 4.51 22.95
N ALA A 287 -9.34 3.60 23.49
CA ALA A 287 -9.08 3.02 24.81
C ALA A 287 -7.76 2.23 24.88
N GLN A 288 -7.35 1.59 23.78
CA GLN A 288 -6.05 0.91 23.69
C GLN A 288 -4.90 1.91 23.54
N ILE A 289 -5.07 2.96 22.73
CA ILE A 289 -4.05 4.00 22.52
C ILE A 289 -3.68 4.68 23.84
N GLU A 290 -4.66 4.99 24.70
CA GLU A 290 -4.39 5.67 25.98
C GLU A 290 -3.56 4.83 26.97
N GLN A 291 -3.48 3.52 26.78
CA GLN A 291 -2.74 2.61 27.68
C GLN A 291 -1.24 2.53 27.35
N GLU A 292 -0.84 2.79 26.11
CA GLU A 292 0.53 2.57 25.64
C GLU A 292 1.11 3.81 24.95
N TRP A 293 2.24 4.29 25.45
CA TRP A 293 2.97 5.44 24.88
C TRP A 293 3.27 5.28 23.39
N SER A 294 3.73 4.10 23.00
CA SER A 294 4.09 3.82 21.61
C SER A 294 2.91 3.98 20.64
N LEU A 295 1.68 3.75 21.13
CA LEU A 295 0.46 3.94 20.36
C LEU A 295 0.04 5.41 20.33
N LYS A 296 0.20 6.14 21.45
CA LYS A 296 0.01 7.60 21.50
C LYS A 296 0.89 8.31 20.49
N VAL A 297 2.18 7.94 20.38
CA VAL A 297 3.11 8.49 19.38
C VAL A 297 2.59 8.31 17.95
N ARG A 298 1.97 7.15 17.67
CA ARG A 298 1.50 6.75 16.33
C ARG A 298 0.07 7.19 16.01
N SER A 299 -0.56 8.04 16.83
CA SER A 299 -1.98 8.41 16.66
C SER A 299 -2.25 9.89 16.32
N PRO A 300 -1.61 10.49 15.30
CA PRO A 300 -1.89 11.87 14.92
C PRO A 300 -3.32 12.08 14.42
N PHE A 301 -3.97 11.02 13.92
CA PHE A 301 -5.38 11.04 13.46
C PHE A 301 -6.41 11.32 14.56
N LEU A 302 -6.00 11.36 15.83
CA LEU A 302 -6.85 11.78 16.95
C LEU A 302 -6.78 13.28 17.25
N ARG A 303 -6.02 14.04 16.46
CA ARG A 303 -5.79 15.49 16.59
C ARG A 303 -6.18 16.19 15.29
N GLU A 304 -6.35 17.50 15.34
CA GLU A 304 -6.76 18.27 14.15
C GLU A 304 -5.60 18.50 13.18
N SER A 305 -4.37 18.60 13.69
CA SER A 305 -3.17 18.81 12.91
C SER A 305 -1.97 18.05 13.47
N MET A 306 -0.94 17.87 12.64
CA MET A 306 0.32 17.27 13.07
C MET A 306 1.03 18.13 14.13
N GLU A 307 0.93 19.45 14.06
CA GLU A 307 1.47 20.35 15.09
C GLU A 307 0.82 20.13 16.45
N GLN A 308 -0.52 20.03 16.50
CA GLN A 308 -1.24 19.72 17.74
C GLN A 308 -0.88 18.34 18.28
N HIS A 309 -0.54 17.39 17.40
CA HIS A 309 -0.03 16.09 17.82
C HIS A 309 1.32 16.21 18.51
N PHE A 310 2.27 16.97 17.95
CA PHE A 310 3.54 17.25 18.61
C PHE A 310 3.36 17.94 19.96
N ASP A 311 2.48 18.95 20.03
CA ASP A 311 2.19 19.65 21.29
C ASP A 311 1.58 18.71 22.34
N TYR A 312 0.71 17.79 21.92
CA TYR A 312 0.18 16.73 22.78
C TYR A 312 1.27 15.79 23.28
N LEU A 313 2.17 15.34 22.41
CA LEU A 313 3.27 14.46 22.81
C LEU A 313 4.17 15.15 23.84
N ILE A 314 4.60 16.39 23.57
CA ILE A 314 5.41 17.19 24.51
C ILE A 314 4.73 17.24 25.88
N LYS A 315 3.44 17.58 25.93
CA LYS A 315 2.69 17.69 27.17
C LYS A 315 2.62 16.38 27.97
N GLU A 316 2.48 15.24 27.29
CA GLU A 316 2.32 13.94 27.95
C GLU A 316 3.66 13.34 28.39
N MET A 317 4.76 13.65 27.69
CA MET A 317 6.06 12.99 27.86
C MET A 317 6.73 13.25 29.19
N HIS A 318 6.44 14.40 29.79
CA HIS A 318 7.08 14.84 31.01
C HIS A 318 6.07 15.49 31.94
N TRP A 319 6.37 15.43 33.23
CA TRP A 319 5.71 16.27 34.21
C TRP A 319 6.76 16.90 35.13
N THR A 320 6.46 18.10 35.59
CA THR A 320 7.35 18.89 36.43
C THR A 320 6.75 18.99 37.82
N GLU A 321 7.54 18.67 38.83
CA GLU A 321 7.19 18.92 40.22
C GLU A 321 7.92 20.18 40.69
N TYR A 322 7.14 21.19 41.08
CA TYR A 322 7.67 22.44 41.60
C TYR A 322 8.03 22.25 43.07
N GLY A 323 9.32 22.11 43.36
CA GLY A 323 9.85 22.10 44.73
C GLY A 323 10.11 23.50 45.27
N TYR A 324 10.34 23.60 46.59
CA TYR A 324 10.68 24.87 47.26
C TYR A 324 12.05 25.44 46.86
N SER A 325 12.97 24.61 46.35
CA SER A 325 14.35 25.01 46.01
C SER A 325 14.76 24.71 44.57
N GLU A 326 14.21 23.68 43.95
CA GLU A 326 14.54 23.24 42.58
C GLU A 326 13.28 22.67 41.90
N GLU A 327 13.15 22.90 40.59
CA GLU A 327 12.20 22.19 39.74
C GLU A 327 12.72 20.77 39.49
N LYS A 328 11.90 19.76 39.79
CA LYS A 328 12.22 18.36 39.47
C LYS A 328 11.50 17.95 38.21
N PHE A 329 12.26 17.44 37.25
CA PHE A 329 11.75 16.95 35.97
C PHE A 329 11.66 15.43 36.01
N TYR A 330 10.49 14.91 35.67
CA TYR A 330 10.24 13.48 35.61
C TYR A 330 9.83 13.09 34.19
N GLU A 331 10.39 11.97 33.74
CA GLU A 331 10.01 11.32 32.50
C GLU A 331 8.74 10.50 32.75
N SER A 332 7.63 10.86 32.11
CA SER A 332 6.39 10.08 32.18
C SER A 332 6.48 8.80 31.36
N TYR A 333 7.29 8.81 30.29
CA TYR A 333 7.38 7.73 29.30
C TYR A 333 8.81 7.54 28.76
N ILE A 334 9.05 6.37 28.17
CA ILE A 334 10.34 5.95 27.61
C ILE A 334 10.75 6.86 26.43
N LEU A 335 12.07 7.08 26.29
CA LEU A 335 12.68 7.76 25.16
C LEU A 335 12.16 7.24 23.81
N LEU A 336 12.00 8.15 22.84
CA LEU A 336 11.54 7.78 21.50
C LEU A 336 12.54 6.80 20.90
N ASP A 337 12.06 5.65 20.42
CA ASP A 337 12.93 4.69 19.74
C ASP A 337 13.34 5.19 18.35
N LYS A 338 14.27 4.49 17.69
CA LYS A 338 14.74 4.90 16.35
C LYS A 338 13.61 4.94 15.32
N ASN A 339 12.73 3.94 15.32
CA ASN A 339 11.63 3.83 14.35
C ASN A 339 10.59 4.93 14.58
N GLU A 340 10.32 5.29 15.84
CA GLU A 340 9.43 6.39 16.22
C GLU A 340 9.99 7.73 15.77
N ARG A 341 11.30 7.95 15.94
CA ARG A 341 11.95 9.18 15.46
C ARG A 341 11.93 9.28 13.94
N ASP A 342 12.23 8.20 13.24
CA ASP A 342 12.21 8.17 11.78
C ASP A 342 10.79 8.42 11.25
N LEU A 343 9.76 7.85 11.89
CA LEU A 343 8.35 8.05 11.56
C LEU A 343 7.91 9.50 11.80
N LEU A 344 8.16 10.05 12.99
CA LEU A 344 7.80 11.42 13.34
C LEU A 344 8.52 12.44 12.47
N PHE A 345 9.78 12.18 12.10
CA PHE A 345 10.53 13.03 11.17
C PHE A 345 9.90 13.02 9.76
N SER A 346 9.51 11.85 9.26
CA SER A 346 8.79 11.72 7.98
C SER A 346 7.49 12.51 8.00
N TRP A 347 6.67 12.34 9.04
CA TRP A 347 5.41 13.07 9.17
C TRP A 347 5.61 14.58 9.31
N ALA A 348 6.61 15.01 10.08
CA ALA A 348 6.94 16.42 10.21
C ALA A 348 7.40 17.04 8.87
N SER A 349 8.17 16.29 8.08
CA SER A 349 8.60 16.71 6.75
C SER A 349 7.42 16.82 5.77
N GLU A 350 6.51 15.84 5.78
CA GLU A 350 5.33 15.83 4.91
C GLU A 350 4.31 16.93 5.24
N ASN A 351 4.27 17.39 6.49
CA ASN A 351 3.34 18.42 6.97
C ASN A 351 4.00 19.79 7.19
N ASP A 352 5.25 19.98 6.74
CA ASP A 352 6.02 21.23 6.88
C ASP A 352 6.10 21.76 8.33
N CYS A 353 6.24 20.85 9.30
CA CYS A 353 6.27 21.18 10.73
C CYS A 353 7.52 20.61 11.43
N LEU A 354 8.66 20.61 10.73
CA LEU A 354 9.95 20.14 11.26
C LEU A 354 10.38 20.87 12.53
N ASP A 355 10.01 22.13 12.69
CA ASP A 355 10.29 22.90 13.91
C ASP A 355 9.68 22.23 15.16
N LYS A 356 8.45 21.73 15.06
CA LYS A 356 7.78 21.02 16.17
C LYS A 356 8.47 19.69 16.50
N TYR A 357 8.99 18.99 15.49
CA TYR A 357 9.78 17.78 15.70
C TYR A 357 11.08 18.07 16.47
N TYR A 358 11.83 19.10 16.07
CA TYR A 358 13.04 19.48 16.79
C TYR A 358 12.73 19.99 18.19
N HIS A 359 11.63 20.72 18.36
CA HIS A 359 11.16 21.13 19.67
C HIS A 359 10.84 19.91 20.57
N LEU A 360 10.18 18.88 20.06
CA LEU A 360 9.95 17.61 20.78
C LEU A 360 11.26 16.98 21.26
N LEU A 361 12.27 16.91 20.39
CA LEU A 361 13.60 16.36 20.73
C LEU A 361 14.30 17.17 21.83
N ILE A 362 14.19 18.50 21.76
CA ILE A 362 14.71 19.41 22.79
C ILE A 362 14.00 19.17 24.12
N GLN A 363 12.66 19.05 24.10
CA GLN A 363 11.85 18.81 25.30
C GLN A 363 12.25 17.52 25.99
N GLN A 364 12.53 16.45 25.24
CA GLN A 364 13.04 15.19 25.82
C GLN A 364 14.40 15.33 26.51
N PHE A 365 15.33 16.07 25.89
CA PHE A 365 16.63 16.28 26.50
C PHE A 365 16.54 17.14 27.77
N ILE A 366 15.85 18.28 27.72
CA ILE A 366 15.80 19.22 28.85
C ILE A 366 14.99 18.70 30.03
N HIS A 367 14.13 17.69 29.83
CA HIS A 367 13.37 17.01 30.89
C HIS A 367 14.03 15.72 31.38
N SER A 368 15.31 15.49 31.06
CA SER A 368 16.05 14.31 31.54
C SER A 368 16.03 14.22 33.07
N SER A 369 15.65 13.04 33.58
CA SER A 369 15.48 12.77 35.01
C SER A 369 16.80 12.49 35.74
N ASN A 370 17.85 12.12 35.01
CA ASN A 370 19.16 11.79 35.56
C ASN A 370 20.28 12.11 34.54
N TYR A 371 21.53 12.11 35.02
CA TYR A 371 22.69 12.43 34.18
C TYR A 371 22.91 11.46 33.01
N ASP A 372 22.69 10.15 33.21
CA ASP A 372 22.88 9.16 32.14
C ASP A 372 21.87 9.35 31.00
N THR A 373 20.60 9.65 31.33
CA THR A 373 19.58 9.99 30.35
C THR A 373 19.94 11.29 29.62
N ALA A 374 20.44 12.31 30.32
CA ALA A 374 20.85 13.58 29.71
C ALA A 374 21.99 13.37 28.71
N ASP A 375 23.01 12.58 29.06
CA ASP A 375 24.12 12.26 28.16
C ASP A 375 23.65 11.45 26.94
N HIS A 376 22.76 10.49 27.16
CA HIS A 376 22.21 9.66 26.08
C HIS A 376 21.35 10.47 25.10
N THR A 377 20.42 11.27 25.61
CA THR A 377 19.51 12.11 24.81
C THR A 377 20.26 13.25 24.11
N PHE A 378 21.31 13.82 24.71
CA PHE A 378 22.15 14.78 24.02
C PHE A 378 22.78 14.20 22.75
N ARG A 379 23.46 13.05 22.88
CA ARG A 379 24.15 12.37 21.76
C ARG A 379 23.20 11.90 20.66
N LEU A 380 21.99 11.47 21.03
CA LEU A 380 21.02 10.95 20.07
C LEU A 380 20.12 12.03 19.45
N PHE A 381 19.69 13.02 20.23
CA PHE A 381 18.61 13.93 19.82
C PHE A 381 19.12 15.34 19.52
N ILE A 382 20.13 15.81 20.26
CA ILE A 382 20.60 17.19 20.15
C ILE A 382 21.77 17.29 19.19
N GLU A 383 22.89 16.62 19.48
CA GLU A 383 24.14 16.73 18.74
C GLU A 383 23.98 16.53 17.22
N PRO A 384 23.25 15.50 16.72
CA PRO A 384 23.09 15.29 15.29
C PRO A 384 22.25 16.37 14.58
N ASN A 385 21.41 17.10 15.34
CA ASN A 385 20.39 18.00 14.81
C ASN A 385 20.72 19.49 14.99
N LEU A 386 21.83 19.85 15.66
CA LEU A 386 22.21 21.24 15.95
C LEU A 386 22.22 22.17 14.73
N LYS A 387 22.63 21.67 13.57
CA LYS A 387 22.67 22.43 12.30
C LYS A 387 21.28 22.81 11.76
N HIS A 388 20.22 22.17 12.25
CA HIS A 388 18.84 22.40 11.84
C HIS A 388 18.07 23.28 12.83
N PHE A 389 18.68 23.66 13.96
CA PHE A 389 18.00 24.44 14.98
C PHE A 389 17.91 25.91 14.59
N ASN A 390 16.71 26.48 14.77
CA ASN A 390 16.45 27.90 14.59
C ASN A 390 16.70 28.66 15.91
N ARG A 391 16.44 29.97 15.88
CA ARG A 391 16.62 30.85 17.06
C ARG A 391 15.81 30.38 18.26
N GLU A 392 14.54 30.06 18.08
CA GLU A 392 13.64 29.64 19.16
C GLU A 392 14.08 28.30 19.77
N HIS A 393 14.55 27.36 18.94
CA HIS A 393 15.10 26.09 19.40
C HIS A 393 16.31 26.29 20.32
N PHE A 394 17.27 27.14 19.93
CA PHE A 394 18.42 27.42 20.79
C PHE A 394 18.01 28.10 22.10
N LEU A 395 17.09 29.08 22.05
CA LEU A 395 16.61 29.74 23.25
C LEU A 395 15.91 28.76 24.21
N SER A 396 15.03 27.91 23.68
CA SER A 396 14.36 26.86 24.46
C SER A 396 15.34 25.85 25.05
N LEU A 397 16.36 25.47 24.28
CA LEU A 397 17.38 24.52 24.72
C LEU A 397 18.21 25.09 25.87
N TYR A 398 18.68 26.33 25.75
CA TYR A 398 19.46 26.98 26.80
C TYR A 398 18.65 27.26 28.06
N ASP A 399 17.40 27.72 27.93
CA ASP A 399 16.50 27.91 29.07
C ASP A 399 16.27 26.58 29.82
N GLY A 400 16.02 25.50 29.09
CA GLY A 400 15.87 24.16 29.66
C GLY A 400 17.13 23.65 30.38
N ILE A 401 18.30 23.78 29.75
CA ILE A 401 19.60 23.41 30.40
C ILE A 401 19.81 24.25 31.67
N ASN A 402 19.46 25.54 31.63
CA ASN A 402 19.64 26.43 32.76
C ASN A 402 18.78 26.01 33.97
N ARG A 403 17.56 25.53 33.74
CA ARG A 403 16.62 25.11 34.78
C ARG A 403 16.86 23.69 35.30
N ASN A 404 17.24 22.76 34.43
CA ASN A 404 17.44 21.37 34.83
C ASN A 404 18.89 21.08 35.22
N ARG A 405 19.11 20.78 36.51
CA ARG A 405 20.41 20.36 37.04
C ARG A 405 20.95 19.09 36.38
N GLN A 406 20.07 18.18 35.96
CA GLN A 406 20.49 16.97 35.23
C GLN A 406 21.15 17.32 33.89
N CYS A 407 20.75 18.44 33.30
CA CYS A 407 21.42 19.01 32.14
C CYS A 407 22.68 19.76 32.58
N HIS A 408 22.60 20.90 33.28
CA HIS A 408 23.80 21.73 33.50
C HIS A 408 24.85 21.15 34.46
N GLY A 409 24.48 20.22 35.34
CA GLY A 409 25.32 19.72 36.42
C GLY A 409 26.08 18.42 36.10
N ARG A 410 25.83 17.82 34.93
CA ARG A 410 26.50 16.59 34.48
C ARG A 410 27.95 16.87 34.07
N ARG A 411 28.79 15.82 34.08
CA ARG A 411 30.23 15.91 33.80
C ARG A 411 30.54 16.53 32.42
N ASP A 412 29.79 16.12 31.40
CA ASP A 412 30.02 16.52 30.02
C ASP A 412 29.34 17.86 29.66
N ALA A 413 28.62 18.50 30.59
CA ALA A 413 27.84 19.71 30.34
C ALA A 413 28.65 20.82 29.66
N LYS A 414 29.85 21.11 30.16
CA LYS A 414 30.69 22.18 29.60
C LYS A 414 31.10 21.89 28.17
N TYR A 415 31.47 20.64 27.88
CA TYR A 415 31.87 20.22 26.54
C TYR A 415 30.68 20.31 25.58
N ASP A 416 29.54 19.74 25.96
CA ASP A 416 28.32 19.71 25.16
C ASP A 416 27.77 21.12 24.89
N ASN A 417 27.71 21.98 25.92
CA ASN A 417 27.31 23.38 25.78
C ASN A 417 28.22 24.13 24.81
N THR A 418 29.52 23.81 24.80
CA THR A 418 30.49 24.39 23.85
C THR A 418 30.20 23.93 22.42
N GLN A 419 29.78 22.68 22.21
CA GLN A 419 29.32 22.23 20.89
C GLN A 419 28.04 22.96 20.46
N ILE A 420 27.05 23.10 21.35
CA ILE A 420 25.83 23.87 21.06
C ILE A 420 26.20 25.31 20.66
N LYS A 421 27.14 25.95 21.39
CA LYS A 421 27.57 27.32 21.14
C LYS A 421 28.15 27.54 19.74
N LYS A 422 28.91 26.59 19.21
CA LYS A 422 29.47 26.67 17.83
C LYS A 422 28.40 26.91 16.78
N TYR A 423 27.22 26.30 16.95
CA TYR A 423 26.09 26.48 16.04
C TYR A 423 25.22 27.67 16.45
N SER A 424 24.96 27.85 17.75
CA SER A 424 24.09 28.91 18.22
C SER A 424 24.67 30.30 17.99
N ASP A 425 25.99 30.50 18.04
CA ASP A 425 26.64 31.79 17.75
C ASP A 425 26.31 32.27 16.32
N SER A 426 26.17 31.35 15.36
CA SER A 426 25.82 31.68 13.97
C SER A 426 24.35 32.12 13.79
N VAL A 427 23.47 31.72 14.73
CA VAL A 427 22.02 31.98 14.67
C VAL A 427 21.59 33.09 15.63
N LEU A 428 22.19 33.16 16.81
CA LEU A 428 21.89 34.12 17.87
C LEU A 428 22.78 35.38 17.80
N GLY A 429 23.94 35.27 17.16
CA GLY A 429 25.00 36.28 17.09
C GLY A 429 26.11 36.01 18.11
N SER A 430 27.36 36.30 17.74
CA SER A 430 28.55 36.10 18.60
C SER A 430 28.52 36.91 19.90
N ASP A 431 27.81 38.04 19.88
CA ASP A 431 27.70 38.97 21.01
C ASP A 431 26.47 38.68 21.89
N PHE A 432 25.81 37.53 21.70
CA PHE A 432 24.66 37.15 22.51
C PHE A 432 25.07 36.95 23.98
N ASP A 433 24.32 37.56 24.90
CA ASP A 433 24.58 37.47 26.34
C ASP A 433 24.10 36.13 26.92
N TYR A 434 24.89 35.09 26.72
CA TYR A 434 24.62 33.75 27.28
C TYR A 434 24.69 33.76 28.81
N LYS A 435 25.67 34.46 29.39
CA LYS A 435 25.95 34.41 30.83
C LYS A 435 24.90 35.15 31.66
N GLY A 436 24.43 36.30 31.17
CA GLY A 436 23.39 37.07 31.84
C GLY A 436 22.00 36.43 31.72
N LYS A 437 21.71 35.76 30.59
CA LYS A 437 20.41 35.09 30.38
C LYS A 437 20.33 33.68 30.95
N PHE A 438 21.43 32.93 30.91
CA PHE A 438 21.47 31.51 31.27
C PHE A 438 22.66 31.22 32.20
N PRO A 439 22.62 31.69 33.46
CA PRO A 439 23.77 31.68 34.37
C PRO A 439 24.32 30.29 34.70
N ASN A 440 23.50 29.25 34.64
CA ASN A 440 23.92 27.87 34.93
C ASN A 440 24.54 27.19 33.70
N VAL A 441 24.41 27.77 32.50
CA VAL A 441 25.00 27.22 31.27
C VAL A 441 26.46 27.67 31.21
N THR A 442 27.37 26.73 31.45
CA THR A 442 28.82 26.98 31.39
C THR A 442 29.45 26.36 30.15
N PHE A 443 30.49 27.00 29.62
CA PHE A 443 31.26 26.60 28.44
C PHE A 443 32.71 26.25 28.86
N GLN A 444 33.43 25.52 28.01
CA GLN A 444 34.85 25.17 28.24
C GLN A 444 35.79 26.35 28.07
#